data_AF-A0AA88R6K8-F1
#
_entry.id   AF-A0AA88R6K8-F1
#
_cell.length_a   1.000
_cell.length_b   1.000
_cell.length_c   1.000
_cell.angle_alpha   90.00
_cell.angle_beta   90.00
_cell.angle_gamma   90.00
#
_symmetry.space_group_name_H-M   'P 1'
#
loop_
_entity.id
_entity.type
_entity.pdbx_description
1 polymer ?
#
loop_
_entity_poly.entity_id
_entity_poly.type
_entity_poly.pdbx_seq_one_letter_code
_entity_poly.pdbx_strand_id
1 'polypeptide(L)'
;MKVDRFFFIPEEVHILPGSSSIMVRNNSFVLCGRGYWQELIESIVWAHNKLKVAPATQPRALSIVQGRAVGVTHYLLGGIATTWAFFLARIIAVG
;
A
#
# COMPACT_ATOMS: atom_id res chain seq x y z
N MET A 1 29.08 8.77 28.04
CA MET A 1 27.72 8.30 27.71
C MET A 1 27.76 7.64 26.35
N LYS A 2 27.45 6.34 26.28
CA LYS A 2 27.48 5.54 25.06
C LYS A 2 26.10 5.73 24.43
N VAL A 3 26.01 6.58 23.40
CA VAL A 3 24.75 6.79 22.66
C VAL A 3 24.57 5.59 21.76
N ASP A 4 23.63 4.72 22.12
CA ASP A 4 23.26 3.52 21.39
C ASP A 4 22.82 3.86 19.97
N ARG A 5 23.73 3.64 19.02
CA ARG A 5 23.53 3.68 17.56
C ARG A 5 22.47 2.66 17.07
N PHE A 6 21.91 1.85 17.98
CA PHE A 6 20.90 0.83 17.71
C PHE A 6 19.45 1.32 17.79
N PHE A 7 19.19 2.52 18.33
CA PHE A 7 17.82 2.93 18.63
C PHE A 7 17.07 3.62 17.46
N PHE A 8 17.79 4.06 16.40
CA PHE A 8 17.19 4.82 15.28
C PHE A 8 16.88 3.97 14.03
N ILE A 9 17.19 2.67 14.06
CA ILE A 9 16.98 1.74 12.93
C ILE A 9 15.56 1.12 12.85
N PRO A 10 14.79 0.88 13.94
CA PRO A 10 13.60 0.05 13.83
C PRO A 10 12.44 0.71 13.05
N GLU A 11 12.29 2.03 13.11
CA GLU A 11 11.16 2.70 12.45
C GLU A 11 11.38 2.84 10.93
N GLU A 12 12.59 3.24 10.51
CA GLU A 12 12.98 3.43 9.10
C GLU A 12 13.05 2.10 8.33
N VAL A 13 13.52 1.03 8.98
CA VAL A 13 13.54 -0.34 8.41
C VAL A 13 12.14 -0.90 8.19
N HIS A 14 11.12 -0.40 8.88
CA HIS A 14 9.74 -0.82 8.67
C HIS A 14 9.02 0.05 7.62
N ILE A 15 9.40 1.32 7.48
CA ILE A 15 8.82 2.27 6.53
C ILE A 15 9.22 1.97 5.07
N LEU A 16 10.48 1.59 4.82
CA LEU A 16 10.99 1.27 3.47
C LEU A 16 10.32 0.00 2.85
N PRO A 17 10.21 -1.13 3.56
CA PRO A 17 9.43 -2.30 3.13
C PRO A 17 7.92 -2.02 3.09
N GLY A 18 7.41 -1.19 4.00
CA GLY A 18 6.00 -0.77 4.01
C GLY A 18 5.64 0.00 2.73
N SER A 19 6.48 0.98 2.36
CA SER A 19 6.29 1.83 1.18
C SER A 19 6.41 1.05 -0.13
N SER A 20 7.36 0.11 -0.22
CA SER A 20 7.51 -0.76 -1.38
C SER A 20 6.36 -1.75 -1.53
N SER A 21 5.85 -2.32 -0.44
CA SER A 21 4.64 -3.17 -0.46
C SER A 21 3.40 -2.39 -0.90
N ILE A 22 3.29 -1.12 -0.50
CA ILE A 22 2.22 -0.20 -0.89
C ILE A 22 2.31 0.15 -2.37
N MET A 23 3.50 0.43 -2.90
CA MET A 23 3.73 0.70 -4.33
C MET A 23 3.40 -0.52 -5.22
N VAL A 24 3.85 -1.72 -4.83
CA VAL A 24 3.59 -2.96 -5.58
C VAL A 24 2.10 -3.28 -5.64
N ARG A 25 1.39 -3.17 -4.51
CA ARG A 25 -0.05 -3.41 -4.41
C ARG A 25 -0.85 -2.44 -5.29
N ASN A 26 -0.40 -1.20 -5.38
CA ASN A 26 -1.02 -0.19 -6.22
C ASN A 26 -0.72 -0.41 -7.72
N ASN A 27 0.48 -0.88 -8.04
CA ASN A 27 0.85 -1.24 -9.41
C ASN A 27 0.01 -2.41 -9.94
N SER A 28 -0.31 -3.41 -9.09
CA SER A 28 -1.25 -4.49 -9.44
C SER A 28 -2.68 -3.98 -9.71
N PHE A 29 -3.11 -2.91 -9.02
CA PHE A 29 -4.43 -2.31 -9.23
C PHE A 29 -4.52 -1.56 -10.56
N VAL A 30 -3.44 -0.90 -10.97
CA VAL A 30 -3.35 -0.13 -12.21
C VAL A 30 -3.13 -1.03 -13.44
N LEU A 31 -2.31 -2.10 -13.32
CA LEU A 31 -1.94 -2.98 -14.44
C LEU A 31 -2.96 -4.09 -14.75
N CYS A 32 -3.65 -4.65 -13.75
CA CYS A 32 -4.48 -5.85 -13.93
C CYS A 32 -5.90 -5.57 -14.49
N GLY A 33 -6.27 -4.30 -14.64
CA GLY A 33 -7.55 -3.90 -15.24
C GLY A 33 -8.78 -4.18 -14.36
N ARG A 34 -9.85 -3.40 -14.55
CA ARG A 34 -11.06 -3.49 -13.72
C ARG A 34 -11.84 -4.81 -13.90
N GLY A 35 -11.73 -5.44 -15.07
CA GLY A 35 -12.42 -6.69 -15.41
C GLY A 35 -11.97 -7.86 -14.55
N TYR A 36 -10.65 -8.10 -14.46
CA TYR A 36 -10.06 -9.16 -13.63
C TYR A 36 -10.52 -9.08 -12.17
N TRP A 37 -10.45 -7.87 -11.59
CA TRP A 37 -10.86 -7.66 -10.20
C TRP A 37 -12.36 -7.86 -10.00
N GLN A 38 -13.19 -7.53 -10.99
CA GLN A 38 -14.63 -7.74 -10.90
C GLN A 38 -14.98 -9.23 -10.93
N GLU A 39 -14.37 -10.01 -11.83
CA GLU A 39 -14.54 -11.47 -11.92
C GLU A 39 -14.07 -12.20 -10.64
N LEU A 40 -12.96 -11.73 -10.06
CA LEU A 40 -12.45 -12.24 -8.79
C LEU A 40 -13.43 -11.94 -7.63
N ILE A 41 -13.94 -10.71 -7.55
CA ILE A 41 -14.92 -10.32 -6.51
C ILE A 41 -16.20 -11.16 -6.64
N GLU A 42 -16.68 -11.40 -7.86
CA GLU A 42 -17.87 -12.24 -8.08
C GLU A 42 -17.66 -13.68 -7.63
N SER A 43 -16.46 -14.24 -7.87
CA SER A 43 -16.08 -15.57 -7.39
C SER A 43 -16.00 -15.64 -5.86
N ILE A 44 -15.48 -14.60 -5.20
CA ILE A 44 -15.41 -14.51 -3.73
C ILE A 44 -16.81 -14.36 -3.11
N VAL A 45 -17.67 -13.52 -3.70
CA VAL A 45 -19.06 -13.35 -3.26
C VAL A 45 -19.84 -14.65 -3.38
N TRP A 46 -19.61 -15.41 -4.45
CA TRP A 46 -20.19 -16.74 -4.61
C TRP A 46 -19.81 -17.69 -3.46
N ALA A 47 -18.54 -17.71 -3.06
CA ALA A 47 -18.08 -18.49 -1.91
C ALA A 47 -18.68 -18.02 -0.57
N HIS A 48 -18.79 -16.70 -0.35
CA HIS A 48 -19.42 -16.14 0.85
C HIS A 48 -20.91 -16.46 0.94
N ASN A 49 -21.61 -16.47 -0.19
CA ASN A 49 -23.02 -16.89 -0.27
C ASN A 49 -23.20 -18.37 0.10
N LYS A 50 -22.26 -19.25 -0.28
CA LYS A 50 -22.28 -20.67 0.16
C LYS A 50 -22.11 -20.82 1.67
N LEU A 51 -21.31 -19.95 2.29
CA LEU A 51 -21.04 -19.97 3.73
C LEU A 51 -22.02 -19.11 4.56
N LYS A 52 -23.04 -18.50 3.94
CA LYS A 52 -24.03 -17.59 4.57
C LYS A 52 -23.42 -16.40 5.35
N VAL A 53 -22.19 -16.04 5.05
CA VAL A 53 -21.48 -14.87 5.62
C VAL A 53 -21.43 -13.73 4.61
N ALA A 54 -22.36 -13.71 3.66
CA ALA A 54 -22.39 -12.70 2.62
C ALA A 54 -22.68 -11.31 3.21
N PRO A 55 -21.89 -10.29 2.88
CA PRO A 55 -22.15 -8.93 3.33
C PRO A 55 -23.44 -8.41 2.68
N ALA A 56 -24.23 -7.63 3.43
CA ALA A 56 -25.47 -7.03 2.94
C ALA A 56 -25.23 -5.97 1.83
N THR A 57 -24.03 -5.38 1.79
CA THR A 57 -23.61 -4.44 0.75
C THR A 57 -22.84 -5.15 -0.35
N GLN A 58 -23.21 -4.91 -1.61
CA GLN A 58 -22.55 -5.53 -2.76
C GLN A 58 -21.10 -4.99 -2.93
N PRO A 59 -20.07 -5.85 -2.82
CA PRO A 59 -18.71 -5.43 -3.11
C PRO A 59 -18.54 -5.30 -4.64
N ARG A 60 -17.92 -4.19 -5.07
CA ARG A 60 -17.66 -3.90 -6.48
C ARG A 60 -16.22 -3.47 -6.66
N ALA A 61 -15.60 -3.86 -7.77
CA ALA A 61 -14.28 -3.34 -8.12
C ALA A 61 -14.33 -1.80 -8.27
N LEU A 62 -13.33 -1.11 -7.72
CA LEU A 62 -13.21 0.36 -7.82
C LEU A 62 -13.34 0.79 -9.29
N SER A 63 -13.88 1.99 -9.51
CA SER A 63 -13.88 2.59 -10.85
C SER A 63 -12.44 2.83 -11.33
N ILE A 64 -12.25 2.88 -12.66
CA ILE A 64 -10.94 3.14 -13.27
C ILE A 64 -10.35 4.47 -12.78
N VAL A 65 -11.19 5.49 -12.60
CA VAL A 65 -10.79 6.80 -12.08
C VAL A 65 -10.38 6.71 -10.61
N GLN A 66 -11.11 5.95 -9.78
CA GLN A 66 -10.73 5.71 -8.39
C GLN A 66 -9.44 4.89 -8.30
N GLY A 67 -9.26 3.86 -9.12
CA GLY A 67 -8.02 3.08 -9.17
C GLY A 67 -6.80 3.94 -9.54
N ARG A 68 -6.97 4.86 -10.50
CA ARG A 68 -5.93 5.84 -10.85
C ARG A 68 -5.67 6.85 -9.72
N ALA A 69 -6.72 7.34 -9.06
CA ALA A 69 -6.57 8.27 -7.94
C ALA A 69 -5.84 7.61 -6.76
N VAL A 70 -6.21 6.38 -6.39
CA VAL A 70 -5.50 5.59 -5.39
C VAL A 70 -4.04 5.36 -5.82
N GLY A 71 -3.83 5.04 -7.10
CA GLY A 71 -2.54 5.01 -7.80
C GLY A 71 -1.63 6.19 -7.47
N VAL A 72 -2.09 7.39 -7.83
CA VAL A 72 -1.38 8.66 -7.65
C VAL A 72 -1.14 8.95 -6.16
N THR A 73 -2.13 8.74 -5.31
CA THR A 73 -2.00 8.99 -3.88
C THR A 73 -0.86 8.17 -3.27
N HIS A 74 -0.75 6.87 -3.57
CA HIS A 74 0.34 6.09 -2.96
C HIS A 74 1.69 6.40 -3.60
N TYR A 75 1.73 6.75 -4.89
CA TYR A 75 2.98 7.16 -5.53
C TYR A 75 3.56 8.42 -4.87
N LEU A 76 2.70 9.43 -4.65
CA LEU A 76 3.10 10.66 -3.99
C LEU A 76 3.47 10.42 -2.53
N LEU A 77 2.63 9.68 -1.78
CA LEU A 77 2.90 9.37 -0.38
C LEU A 77 4.21 8.59 -0.21
N GLY A 78 4.42 7.56 -1.02
CA GLY A 78 5.64 6.74 -0.99
C GLY A 78 6.88 7.54 -1.39
N GLY A 79 6.78 8.40 -2.40
CA GLY A 79 7.87 9.28 -2.82
C GLY A 79 8.26 10.29 -1.73
N ILE A 80 7.27 10.92 -1.10
CA ILE A 80 7.49 11.87 -0.01
C ILE A 80 8.10 11.14 1.20
N ALA A 81 7.52 10.03 1.64
CA ALA A 81 8.00 9.27 2.79
C ALA A 81 9.44 8.78 2.59
N THR A 82 9.77 8.23 1.42
CA THR A 82 11.12 7.74 1.11
C THR A 82 12.15 8.87 1.08
N THR A 83 11.78 10.00 0.49
CA THR A 83 12.67 11.18 0.42
C THR A 83 12.89 11.80 1.80
N TRP A 84 11.83 11.89 2.60
CA TRP A 84 11.89 12.42 3.96
C TRP A 84 12.76 11.56 4.87
N ALA A 85 12.56 10.24 4.87
CA ALA A 85 13.40 9.27 5.57
C ALA A 85 14.89 9.42 5.21
N PHE A 86 15.20 9.56 3.91
CA PHE A 86 16.56 9.76 3.44
C PHE A 86 17.20 11.05 3.97
N PHE A 87 16.47 12.17 3.94
CA PHE A 87 16.98 13.45 4.43
C PHE A 87 17.16 13.43 5.96
N LEU A 88 16.24 12.84 6.71
CA LEU A 88 16.35 12.70 8.16
C LEU A 88 17.61 11.89 8.53
N ALA A 89 17.78 10.72 7.91
CA ALA A 89 18.94 9.86 8.12
C ALA A 89 20.24 10.57 7.75
N ARG A 90 20.25 11.33 6.64
CA ARG A 90 21.43 12.07 6.19
C ARG A 90 21.83 13.19 7.16
N ILE A 91 20.86 13.95 7.66
CA ILE A 91 21.11 15.04 8.62
C ILE A 91 21.65 14.47 9.93
N ILE A 92 21.06 13.38 10.44
CA ILE A 92 21.50 12.75 11.69
C ILE A 92 22.89 12.09 11.56
N ALA A 93 23.26 11.60 10.38
CA ALA A 93 24.54 10.94 10.17
C ALA A 93 25.73 11.91 9.95
N VAL A 94 25.46 13.14 9.50
CA VAL A 94 26.50 14.12 9.12
C VAL A 94 26.50 15.35 10.03
N GLY A 95 25.39 15.63 10.71
CA GLY A 95 25.25 16.72 11.69
C GLY A 95 25.77 16.40 13.08
#